data_AF-A0A7X2NGF2-F1
#
_entry.id   AF-A0A7X2NGF2-F1
#
_cell.length_a   1.000
_cell.length_b   1.000
_cell.length_c   1.000
_cell.angle_alpha   90.00
_cell.angle_beta   90.00
_cell.angle_gamma   90.00
#
_symmetry.space_group_name_H-M   'P 1'
#
loop_
_entity.id
_entity.type
_entity.pdbx_description
1 polymer ?
#
loop_
_entity_poly.entity_id
_entity_poly.type
_entity_poly.pdbx_seq_one_letter_code
_entity_poly.pdbx_strand_id
1 'polypeptide(L)' 'MIQAYYTFCHETLHIHMYTIPLIVAAALAVLFGLLHWRKQKKRQEDFEDEMEEKYGNSENGAAQKSGPLFF' A
#
# COMPACT_ATOMS: atom_id res chain seq x y z
N MET A 1 -26.32 9.35 -28.20
CA MET A 1 -25.47 8.88 -27.07
C MET A 1 -24.94 10.04 -26.24
N ILE A 2 -24.09 10.92 -26.80
CA ILE A 2 -23.52 12.07 -26.05
C ILE A 2 -24.60 13.07 -25.59
N GLN A 3 -25.59 13.36 -26.43
CA GLN A 3 -26.67 14.29 -26.09
C GLN A 3 -27.55 13.75 -24.94
N ALA A 4 -27.90 12.46 -24.96
CA ALA A 4 -28.63 11.82 -23.87
C ALA A 4 -27.85 11.84 -22.54
N TYR A 5 -26.52 11.62 -22.61
CA TYR A 5 -25.65 11.69 -21.45
C TYR A 5 -25.52 13.13 -20.90
N TYR A 6 -25.45 14.13 -21.78
CA TYR A 6 -25.47 15.55 -21.39
C TYR A 6 -26.77 15.93 -20.69
N THR A 7 -27.92 15.60 -21.28
CA THR A 7 -29.25 15.88 -20.72
C THR A 7 -29.43 15.21 -19.36
N PHE A 8 -28.98 13.97 -19.20
CA PHE A 8 -29.01 13.29 -17.89
C PHE A 8 -28.12 14.00 -16.86
N CYS A 9 -26.88 14.34 -17.20
CA CYS A 9 -25.99 15.03 -16.26
C CYS A 9 -26.56 16.39 -15.83
N HIS A 10 -27.10 17.17 -16.78
CA HIS A 10 -27.54 18.53 -16.55
C HIS A 10 -28.98 18.66 -16.03
N GLU A 11 -29.92 17.80 -16.43
CA GLU A 11 -31.35 17.96 -16.09
C GLU A 11 -31.80 17.11 -14.91
N THR A 12 -31.31 15.86 -14.76
CA THR A 12 -31.76 15.00 -13.64
C THR A 12 -30.83 15.09 -12.46
N LEU A 13 -29.52 15.18 -12.71
CA LEU A 13 -28.50 15.11 -11.68
C LEU A 13 -27.99 16.50 -11.26
N HIS A 14 -28.18 17.53 -12.10
CA HIS A 14 -27.65 18.89 -11.90
C HIS A 14 -26.13 18.91 -11.61
N ILE A 15 -25.37 18.01 -12.24
CA ILE A 15 -23.93 17.91 -12.04
C ILE A 15 -23.21 18.02 -13.38
N HIS A 16 -22.01 18.60 -13.38
CA HIS A 16 -21.20 18.69 -14.58
C HIS A 16 -20.84 17.31 -15.12
N MET A 17 -20.79 17.17 -16.45
CA MET A 17 -20.48 15.89 -17.13
C MET A 17 -19.19 15.21 -16.67
N TYR A 18 -18.21 15.97 -16.21
CA TYR A 18 -16.93 15.45 -15.73
C TYR A 18 -17.02 14.84 -14.32
N THR A 19 -18.13 15.06 -13.61
CA THR A 19 -18.26 14.62 -12.21
C THR A 19 -18.44 13.12 -12.10
N ILE A 20 -19.13 12.49 -13.05
CA ILE A 20 -19.30 11.03 -13.11
C ILE A 20 -17.93 10.33 -13.27
N PRO A 21 -17.08 10.65 -14.28
CA PRO A 21 -15.76 10.04 -14.36
C PRO A 21 -14.86 10.39 -13.17
N LEU A 22 -15.01 11.56 -12.55
CA LEU A 22 -14.29 11.93 -11.33
C LEU A 22 -14.65 10.99 -10.15
N ILE A 23 -15.93 10.73 -9.94
CA ILE A 23 -16.41 9.82 -8.87
C ILE A 23 -15.88 8.41 -9.10
N VAL A 24 -15.91 7.93 -10.35
CA VAL A 24 -15.37 6.61 -10.70
C VAL A 24 -13.87 6.53 -10.41
N ALA A 25 -13.10 7.56 -10.79
CA ALA A 25 -11.67 7.63 -10.51
C ALA A 25 -11.38 7.65 -9.00
N ALA A 26 -12.15 8.42 -8.22
CA ALA A 26 -12.02 8.47 -6.76
C ALA A 26 -12.30 7.11 -6.11
N ALA A 27 -13.34 6.40 -6.55
CA ALA A 27 -13.67 5.07 -6.05
C ALA A 27 -12.55 4.06 -6.33
N LEU A 28 -11.96 4.10 -7.54
CA LEU A 28 -10.82 3.26 -7.89
C LEU A 28 -9.59 3.59 -7.03
N ALA A 29 -9.27 4.87 -6.84
CA ALA A 29 -8.14 5.28 -6.01
C ALA A 29 -8.26 4.77 -4.57
N VAL A 30 -9.47 4.80 -3.99
CA VAL A 30 -9.73 4.24 -2.65
C VAL A 30 -9.55 2.71 -2.63
N LEU A 31 -10.08 2.00 -3.63
CA LEU A 31 -9.91 0.55 -3.74
C LEU A 31 -8.44 0.14 -3.85
N PHE A 32 -7.69 0.81 -4.74
CA PHE A 32 -6.26 0.58 -4.88
C PHE A 32 -5.51 0.94 -3.60
N GLY A 33 -5.80 2.08 -2.98
CA GLY A 33 -5.21 2.46 -1.70
C GLY A 33 -5.42 1.40 -0.62
N LEU A 34 -6.63 0.86 -0.49
CA LEU A 34 -6.94 -0.18 0.48
C LEU A 34 -6.21 -1.50 0.21
N LEU A 35 -6.16 -1.93 -1.06
CA LEU A 35 -5.43 -3.14 -1.46
C LEU A 35 -3.92 -2.98 -1.24
N HIS A 36 -3.37 -1.83 -1.60
CA HIS A 36 -1.96 -1.50 -1.38
C HIS A 36 -1.62 -1.42 0.10
N TRP A 37 -2.48 -0.84 0.94
CA TRP A 37 -2.29 -0.81 2.39
C TRP A 37 -2.18 -2.22 2.98
N ARG A 38 -3.10 -3.13 2.62
CA ARG A 38 -3.06 -4.52 3.11
C ARG A 38 -1.80 -5.25 2.64
N LYS A 39 -1.37 -5.00 1.40
CA LYS A 39 -0.17 -5.62 0.82
C LYS A 39 1.12 -5.04 1.41
N GLN A 40 1.15 -3.74 1.73
CA GLN A 40 2.28 -3.11 2.41
C GLN A 40 2.41 -3.57 3.85
N LYS A 41 1.30 -3.78 4.58
CA LYS A 41 1.32 -4.32 5.94
C LYS A 41 1.98 -5.70 5.98
N LYS A 42 1.58 -6.60 5.07
CA LYS A 42 2.17 -7.93 4.96
C LYS A 42 3.67 -7.87 4.63
N ARG A 43 4.10 -6.96 3.76
CA ARG A 43 5.52 -6.80 3.43
C ARG A 43 6.34 -6.24 4.60
N GLN A 44 5.74 -5.40 5.45
CA GLN A 44 6.41 -4.93 6.66
C GLN A 44 6.55 -6.06 7.67
N GLU A 45 5.49 -6.84 7.92
CA GLU A 45 5.53 -8.02 8.79
C GLU A 45 6.56 -9.04 8.31
N ASP A 46 6.55 -9.41 7.01
CA ASP A 46 7.54 -10.36 6.45
C ASP A 46 9.00 -9.84 6.57
N PHE A 47 9.21 -8.52 6.54
CA PHE A 47 10.54 -7.92 6.70
C PHE A 47 10.99 -7.87 8.17
N GLU A 48 10.04 -7.63 9.07
CA GLU A 48 10.28 -7.58 10.52
C GLU A 48 10.59 -8.99 11.05
N ASP A 49 9.86 -10.01 10.60
CA ASP A 49 10.13 -11.42 10.88
C ASP A 49 11.51 -11.85 10.34
N GLU A 50 11.88 -11.46 9.11
CA GLU A 50 13.20 -11.78 8.54
C GLU A 50 14.35 -11.06 9.30
N MET A 51 14.11 -9.85 9.80
CA MET A 51 15.06 -9.13 10.64
C MET A 51 15.19 -9.78 12.03
N GLU A 52 14.10 -10.18 12.66
CA GLU A 52 14.14 -10.87 13.95
C GLU A 52 14.85 -12.23 13.85
N GLU A 53 14.61 -13.00 12.78
CA GLU A 53 15.32 -14.26 12.53
C GLU A 53 16.83 -14.05 12.34
N LYS A 54 17.24 -13.02 11.57
CA LYS A 54 18.67 -12.79 11.27
C LYS A 54 19.44 -12.14 12.43
N TYR A 55 18.81 -11.25 13.19
CA TYR A 55 19.49 -10.45 14.20
C TYR A 55 19.15 -10.87 15.65
N GLY A 56 17.96 -11.41 15.91
CA GLY A 56 17.57 -11.92 17.25
C GLY A 56 18.38 -13.13 17.69
N ASN A 57 18.88 -13.94 16.75
CA ASN A 57 19.77 -15.04 17.08
C ASN A 57 21.25 -14.61 17.29
N SER A 58 21.59 -13.34 17.04
CA SER A 58 22.96 -12.82 17.20
C SER A 58 23.30 -12.38 18.62
N GLU A 59 22.32 -12.19 19.52
CA GLU A 59 22.59 -11.90 20.94
C GLU A 59 23.19 -13.09 21.70
N ASN A 60 23.01 -14.33 21.21
CA ASN A 60 23.68 -15.51 21.78
C ASN A 60 25.02 -15.86 21.09
N GLY A 61 25.34 -15.24 19.95
CA GLY A 61 26.53 -15.55 19.15
C GLY A 61 27.68 -14.54 19.28
N ALA A 62 27.39 -13.30 19.70
CA ALA A 62 28.41 -12.25 19.81
C ALA A 62 29.36 -12.43 21.01
N ALA A 63 29.02 -13.28 21.99
CA ALA A 63 29.87 -13.55 23.14
C ALA A 63 31.00 -14.58 22.88
N GLN A 64 31.01 -15.27 21.73
CA GLN A 64 31.93 -16.41 21.49
C GLN A 64 33.09 -16.13 20.50
N LYS A 65 33.27 -14.90 19.99
CA LYS A 65 34.33 -14.61 19.01
C LYS A 65 35.33 -13.52 19.39
N SER A 66 35.53 -13.25 20.67
CA SER A 66 36.74 -12.56 21.15
C SER A 66 37.82 -13.56 21.61
N GLY A 67 38.34 -14.36 20.69
CA GLY A 67 39.60 -15.09 20.87
C GLY A 67 40.77 -14.20 20.43
N PRO A 68 41.93 -14.20 21.11
CA PRO A 68 42.97 -13.19 20.93
C PRO A 68 43.54 -13.23 19.51
N LEU A 69 43.53 -12.07 18.86
CA LEU A 69 44.10 -11.82 17.54
C LEU A 69 45.63 -11.91 17.66
N PHE A 70 46.22 -13.05 17.28
CA PHE A 70 47.66 -13.16 17.05
C PHE A 70 47.98 -12.52 15.69
N PHE A 71 48.57 -11.33 15.72
CA PHE A 71 49.41 -10.74 14.67
C PHE A 71 50.80 -10.49 15.25
#